data_AF-A0A381NV30-F1
#
_entry.id   AF-A0A381NV30-F1
#
_cell.length_a   1.000
_cell.length_b   1.000
_cell.length_c   1.000
_cell.angle_alpha   90.00
_cell.angle_beta   90.00
_cell.angle_gamma   90.00
#
_symmetry.space_group_name_H-M   'P 1'
#
loop_
_entity.id
_entity.type
_entity.pdbx_description
1 polymer ?
#
loop_
_entity_poly.entity_id
_entity_poly.type
_entity_poly.pdbx_seq_one_letter_code
_entity_poly.pdbx_strand_id
1 'polypeptide(L)'
;MTCPTSPLLDQAQARWTALGTATPDLAPAIALQRALVNRTIETVDRLQQLDKPVLDLEPGLAATKLRASTPALRGEVLELPVDLLGPLVFQACDDLASGGAGEVAQRVRNCLDAGRIDISSLLTASFERNQAAIRVKATHEGIAPDVLWLAAELAVGPAAHVAQQTVFAPRGEPLASTLTGALDAWPHGYCPACGSWPAFAEDLDAVSFLRCSFCGLQWHLNFAGCTYCGNDPAQLSSASIATGSPHRAQLCRGCGAYLKRLTVTSPTPFELLPIEDLASTDLDILAAEQGFGRPSLPDLDGPERYPCENVKSTR
;
A
#
# COMPACT_ATOMS: atom_id res chain seq x y z
N MET A 1 -21.30 12.70 -26.15
CA MET A 1 -21.96 12.16 -24.94
C MET A 1 -20.88 11.90 -23.93
N THR A 2 -20.66 12.83 -22.99
CA THR A 2 -19.72 12.64 -21.89
C THR A 2 -20.32 11.64 -20.92
N CYS A 3 -19.66 10.48 -20.75
CA CYS A 3 -19.98 9.55 -19.68
C CYS A 3 -19.90 10.32 -18.34
N PRO A 4 -20.82 10.13 -17.38
CA PRO A 4 -20.68 10.75 -16.08
C PRO A 4 -19.34 10.30 -15.47
N THR A 5 -18.46 11.26 -15.16
CA THR A 5 -17.20 10.98 -14.47
C THR A 5 -17.50 10.57 -13.03
N SER A 6 -16.80 9.54 -12.54
CA SER A 6 -16.91 9.11 -11.14
C SER A 6 -16.51 10.26 -10.21
N PRO A 7 -17.21 10.50 -9.09
CA PRO A 7 -16.82 11.52 -8.10
C PRO A 7 -15.37 11.39 -7.62
N LEU A 8 -14.80 10.18 -7.64
CA LEU A 8 -13.39 9.94 -7.31
C LEU A 8 -12.45 10.46 -8.39
N LEU A 9 -12.80 10.30 -9.67
CA LEU A 9 -12.00 10.82 -10.79
C LEU A 9 -11.96 12.35 -10.79
N ASP A 10 -13.10 12.99 -10.49
CA ASP A 10 -13.16 14.45 -10.37
C ASP A 10 -12.28 14.95 -9.21
N GLN A 11 -12.32 14.28 -8.06
CA GLN A 11 -11.45 14.58 -6.91
C GLN A 11 -9.97 14.39 -7.25
N ALA A 12 -9.61 13.27 -7.88
CA ALA A 12 -8.24 12.99 -8.31
C ALA A 12 -7.74 14.07 -9.28
N GLN A 13 -8.55 14.43 -10.28
CA GLN A 13 -8.21 15.45 -11.27
C GLN A 13 -8.02 16.83 -10.65
N ALA A 14 -8.89 17.24 -9.73
CA ALA A 14 -8.74 18.48 -8.99
C ALA A 14 -7.44 18.48 -8.19
N ARG A 15 -7.13 17.38 -7.48
CA ARG A 15 -5.94 17.27 -6.65
C ARG A 15 -4.65 17.31 -7.47
N TRP A 16 -4.57 16.58 -8.59
CA TRP A 16 -3.42 16.66 -9.50
C TRP A 16 -3.22 18.05 -10.11
N THR A 17 -4.31 18.74 -10.44
CA THR A 17 -4.23 20.10 -11.00
C THR A 17 -3.67 21.07 -9.96
N ALA A 18 -4.12 20.98 -8.72
CA ALA A 18 -3.58 21.77 -7.62
C ALA A 18 -2.09 21.45 -7.37
N LEU A 19 -1.73 20.16 -7.33
CA LEU A 19 -0.36 19.73 -7.11
C LEU A 19 0.59 20.19 -8.22
N GLY A 20 0.20 20.02 -9.49
CA GLY A 20 1.02 20.47 -10.63
C GLY A 20 1.16 21.99 -10.74
N THR A 21 0.20 22.74 -10.20
CA THR A 21 0.30 24.21 -10.09
C THR A 21 1.27 24.60 -8.98
N ALA A 22 1.21 23.93 -7.83
CA ALA A 22 2.06 24.22 -6.68
C ALA A 22 3.52 23.76 -6.88
N THR A 23 3.71 22.60 -7.50
CA THR A 23 5.02 21.96 -7.68
C THR A 23 5.15 21.42 -9.12
N PRO A 24 5.50 22.28 -10.09
CA PRO A 24 5.59 21.91 -11.50
C PRO A 24 6.53 20.73 -11.80
N ASP A 25 7.58 20.55 -11.01
CA ASP A 25 8.57 19.47 -11.16
C ASP A 25 7.95 18.07 -10.97
N LEU A 26 6.78 17.98 -10.33
CA LEU A 26 6.05 16.72 -10.18
C LEU A 26 5.26 16.33 -11.45
N ALA A 27 5.28 17.12 -12.53
CA ALA A 27 4.50 16.84 -13.73
C ALA A 27 4.69 15.42 -14.31
N PRO A 28 5.92 14.86 -14.42
CA PRO A 28 6.10 13.48 -14.88
C PRO A 28 5.49 12.44 -13.92
N ALA A 29 5.64 12.64 -12.61
CA ALA A 29 5.08 11.75 -11.59
C ALA A 29 3.54 11.79 -11.59
N ILE A 30 2.96 12.98 -11.76
CA ILE A 30 1.51 13.18 -11.91
C ILE A 30 0.99 12.46 -13.16
N ALA A 31 1.73 12.51 -14.28
CA ALA A 31 1.33 11.83 -15.51
C ALA A 31 1.28 10.31 -15.34
N LEU A 32 2.31 9.72 -14.72
CA LEU A 32 2.32 8.28 -14.39
C LEU A 32 1.19 7.94 -13.42
N GLN A 33 1.03 8.71 -12.35
CA GLN A 33 0.02 8.46 -11.32
C GLN A 33 -1.41 8.53 -11.88
N ARG A 34 -1.69 9.42 -12.84
CA ARG A 34 -2.97 9.47 -13.55
C ARG A 34 -3.34 8.14 -14.19
N ALA A 35 -2.41 7.52 -14.91
CA ALA A 35 -2.65 6.21 -15.53
C ALA A 35 -2.95 5.13 -14.49
N LEU A 36 -2.16 5.09 -13.41
CA LEU A 36 -2.28 4.07 -12.37
C LEU A 36 -3.55 4.23 -11.52
N VAL A 37 -3.88 5.45 -11.10
CA VAL A 37 -5.05 5.72 -10.25
C VAL A 37 -6.35 5.56 -11.04
N ASN A 38 -6.42 6.03 -12.28
CA ASN A 38 -7.62 5.82 -13.11
C ASN A 38 -7.90 4.32 -13.30
N ARG A 39 -6.86 3.54 -13.60
CA ARG A 39 -6.97 2.07 -13.70
C ARG A 39 -7.39 1.43 -12.38
N THR A 40 -6.88 1.93 -11.25
CA THR A 40 -7.25 1.45 -9.92
C THR A 40 -8.74 1.68 -9.66
N ILE A 41 -9.25 2.89 -9.91
CA ILE A 41 -10.67 3.23 -9.75
C ILE A 41 -11.54 2.30 -10.62
N GLU A 42 -11.23 2.20 -11.91
CA GLU A 42 -11.98 1.34 -12.84
C GLU A 42 -11.93 -0.14 -12.43
N THR A 43 -10.80 -0.62 -11.91
CA THR A 43 -10.64 -2.01 -11.50
C THR A 43 -11.41 -2.31 -10.22
N VAL A 44 -11.40 -1.40 -9.23
CA VAL A 44 -12.21 -1.53 -8.01
C VAL A 44 -13.69 -1.58 -8.36
N ASP A 45 -14.18 -0.67 -9.21
CA ASP A 45 -15.58 -0.65 -9.66
C ASP A 45 -15.98 -1.98 -10.32
N ARG A 46 -15.13 -2.54 -11.19
CA ARG A 46 -15.38 -3.83 -11.85
C ARG A 46 -15.36 -5.01 -10.88
N LEU A 47 -14.42 -5.02 -9.93
CA LEU A 47 -14.31 -6.09 -8.92
C LEU A 47 -15.53 -6.10 -7.99
N GLN A 48 -16.05 -4.92 -7.62
CA GLN A 48 -17.24 -4.79 -6.78
C GLN A 48 -18.55 -5.25 -7.47
N GLN A 49 -18.53 -5.35 -8.81
CA GLN A 49 -19.65 -5.80 -9.63
C GLN A 49 -19.59 -7.29 -9.98
N LEU A 50 -18.55 -8.01 -9.55
CA LEU A 50 -18.46 -9.46 -9.76
C LEU A 50 -19.57 -10.19 -8.98
N ASP A 51 -20.12 -11.23 -9.60
CA ASP A 51 -21.14 -12.09 -8.97
C ASP A 51 -20.58 -12.84 -7.75
N LYS A 52 -19.29 -13.18 -7.78
CA LYS A 52 -18.57 -13.85 -6.70
C LYS A 52 -17.56 -12.90 -6.05
N PRO A 53 -17.47 -12.87 -4.71
CA PRO A 53 -16.46 -12.08 -4.04
C PRO A 53 -15.07 -12.68 -4.24
N VAL A 54 -14.04 -11.82 -4.25
CA VAL A 54 -12.63 -12.24 -4.32
C VAL A 54 -12.23 -13.11 -3.12
N LEU A 55 -12.86 -12.84 -1.97
CA LEU A 55 -12.65 -13.53 -0.70
C LEU A 55 -14.00 -13.72 0.00
N ASP A 56 -14.23 -14.95 0.45
CA ASP A 56 -15.31 -15.31 1.36
C ASP A 56 -14.71 -15.68 2.72
N LEU A 57 -14.66 -14.71 3.64
CA LEU A 57 -14.08 -14.89 4.97
C LEU A 57 -15.05 -14.41 6.05
N GLU A 58 -15.50 -15.35 6.87
CA GLU A 58 -16.37 -15.08 8.00
C GLU A 58 -15.69 -14.16 9.04
N PRO A 59 -16.36 -13.11 9.54
CA PRO A 59 -15.79 -12.18 10.52
C PRO A 59 -15.26 -12.85 11.80
N GLY A 60 -15.88 -13.95 12.22
CA GLY A 60 -15.43 -14.72 13.39
C GLY A 60 -14.08 -15.41 13.18
N LEU A 61 -13.82 -15.92 11.96
CA LEU A 61 -12.53 -16.49 11.60
C LEU A 61 -11.47 -15.39 11.47
N ALA A 62 -11.81 -14.27 10.81
CA ALA A 62 -10.94 -13.10 10.75
C ALA A 62 -10.51 -12.63 12.15
N ALA A 63 -11.46 -12.50 13.09
CA ALA A 63 -11.17 -12.12 14.47
C ALA A 63 -10.27 -13.15 15.19
N THR A 64 -10.43 -14.44 14.90
CA THR A 64 -9.58 -15.50 15.45
C THR A 64 -8.14 -15.36 14.95
N LYS A 65 -7.94 -15.09 13.65
CA LYS A 65 -6.61 -14.85 13.07
C LYS A 65 -5.93 -13.63 13.68
N LEU A 66 -6.66 -12.52 13.82
CA LEU A 66 -6.12 -11.30 14.43
C LEU A 66 -5.66 -11.52 15.88
N ARG A 67 -6.43 -12.25 16.69
CA ARG A 67 -6.03 -12.60 18.07
C ARG A 67 -4.81 -13.50 18.12
N ALA A 68 -4.60 -14.30 17.08
CA ALA A 68 -3.39 -15.10 16.89
C ALA A 68 -2.25 -14.31 16.24
N SER A 69 -2.36 -12.99 16.10
CA SER A 69 -1.37 -12.10 15.46
C SER A 69 -1.13 -12.39 13.96
N THR A 70 -2.11 -13.00 13.30
CA THR A 70 -2.06 -13.32 11.87
C THR A 70 -2.97 -12.36 11.08
N PRO A 71 -2.48 -11.69 10.02
CA PRO A 71 -3.31 -10.84 9.18
C PRO A 71 -4.51 -11.60 8.59
N ALA A 72 -5.67 -10.97 8.56
CA ALA A 72 -6.94 -11.61 8.21
C ALA A 72 -6.95 -12.24 6.81
N LEU A 73 -6.28 -11.63 5.83
CA LEU A 73 -6.27 -12.13 4.44
C LEU A 73 -5.17 -13.20 4.19
N ARG A 74 -4.27 -13.43 5.15
CA ARG A 74 -3.09 -14.28 4.94
C ARG A 74 -3.44 -15.77 4.90
N GLY A 75 -3.07 -16.46 3.83
CA GLY A 75 -3.33 -17.90 3.71
C GLY A 75 -4.80 -18.27 3.50
N GLU A 76 -5.63 -17.29 3.12
CA GLU A 76 -6.99 -17.56 2.67
C GLU A 76 -7.01 -18.06 1.22
N VAL A 77 -8.04 -18.82 0.87
CA VAL A 77 -8.26 -19.25 -0.52
C VAL A 77 -8.88 -18.09 -1.29
N LEU A 78 -8.22 -17.67 -2.37
CA LEU A 78 -8.61 -16.52 -3.16
C LEU A 78 -9.13 -16.94 -4.53
N GLU A 79 -10.26 -16.40 -4.94
CA GLU A 79 -10.75 -16.49 -6.32
C GLU A 79 -10.33 -15.22 -7.08
N LEU A 80 -9.03 -15.04 -7.32
CA LEU A 80 -8.52 -13.90 -8.07
C LEU A 80 -9.00 -13.97 -9.54
N PRO A 81 -9.68 -12.93 -10.07
CA PRO A 81 -10.13 -12.92 -11.46
C PRO A 81 -8.95 -12.63 -12.40
N VAL A 82 -8.17 -13.67 -12.73
CA VAL A 82 -6.94 -13.55 -13.52
C VAL A 82 -7.18 -12.89 -14.88
N ASP A 83 -8.32 -13.14 -15.52
CA ASP A 83 -8.67 -12.50 -16.81
C ASP A 83 -8.84 -10.98 -16.68
N LEU A 84 -9.20 -10.49 -15.49
CA LEU A 84 -9.30 -9.07 -15.18
C LEU A 84 -7.95 -8.49 -14.78
N LEU A 85 -7.22 -9.16 -13.87
CA LEU A 85 -6.03 -8.62 -13.23
C LEU A 85 -4.74 -8.85 -14.03
N GLY A 86 -4.66 -9.96 -14.78
CA GLY A 86 -3.48 -10.34 -15.56
C GLY A 86 -3.06 -9.28 -16.58
N PRO A 87 -3.96 -8.76 -17.42
CA PRO A 87 -3.65 -7.66 -18.34
C PRO A 87 -3.07 -6.42 -17.64
N LEU A 88 -3.48 -6.14 -16.40
CA LEU A 88 -3.01 -4.98 -15.64
C LEU A 88 -1.54 -5.09 -15.27
N VAL A 89 -0.98 -6.31 -15.13
CA VAL A 89 0.46 -6.52 -14.86
C VAL A 89 1.29 -6.04 -16.05
N PHE A 90 0.86 -6.37 -17.28
CA PHE A 90 1.54 -5.94 -18.51
C PHE A 90 1.44 -4.43 -18.68
N GLN A 91 0.25 -3.88 -18.50
CA GLN A 91 0.03 -2.45 -18.57
C GLN A 91 0.85 -1.70 -17.50
N ALA A 92 0.98 -2.25 -16.29
CA ALA A 92 1.84 -1.67 -15.25
C ALA A 92 3.31 -1.68 -15.67
N CYS A 93 3.79 -2.73 -16.35
CA CYS A 93 5.14 -2.72 -16.91
C CYS A 93 5.31 -1.63 -17.98
N ASP A 94 4.32 -1.44 -18.86
CA ASP A 94 4.33 -0.38 -19.89
C ASP A 94 4.35 1.02 -19.29
N ASP A 95 3.54 1.23 -18.24
CA ASP A 95 3.50 2.50 -17.49
C ASP A 95 4.84 2.77 -16.79
N LEU A 96 5.42 1.76 -16.12
CA LEU A 96 6.71 1.88 -15.45
C LEU A 96 7.85 2.14 -16.45
N ALA A 97 7.82 1.48 -17.62
CA ALA A 97 8.79 1.72 -18.69
C ALA A 97 8.76 3.18 -19.14
N SER A 98 7.56 3.71 -19.38
CA SER A 98 7.33 5.10 -19.78
C SER A 98 7.60 6.11 -18.65
N GLY A 99 7.42 5.68 -17.40
CA GLY A 99 7.58 6.46 -16.18
C GLY A 99 9.00 6.50 -15.61
N GLY A 100 10.00 5.98 -16.33
CA GLY A 100 11.42 6.12 -15.98
C GLY A 100 12.17 4.80 -15.77
N ALA A 101 11.48 3.66 -15.61
CA ALA A 101 12.16 2.36 -15.50
C ALA A 101 12.68 1.84 -16.85
N GLY A 102 12.21 2.40 -17.97
CA GLY A 102 12.71 2.16 -19.32
C GLY A 102 12.89 0.67 -19.67
N GLU A 103 14.07 0.32 -20.17
CA GLU A 103 14.40 -1.06 -20.56
C GLU A 103 14.24 -2.08 -19.44
N VAL A 104 14.41 -1.68 -18.17
CA VAL A 104 14.30 -2.60 -17.03
C VAL A 104 12.87 -3.15 -16.95
N ALA A 105 11.87 -2.28 -17.05
CA ALA A 105 10.46 -2.68 -17.07
C ALA A 105 10.10 -3.42 -18.37
N GLN A 106 10.65 -3.02 -19.52
CA GLN A 106 10.44 -3.75 -20.76
C GLN A 106 10.96 -5.20 -20.69
N ARG A 107 12.11 -5.44 -20.02
CA ARG A 107 12.64 -6.79 -19.81
C ARG A 107 11.72 -7.64 -18.93
N VAL A 108 11.12 -7.05 -17.88
CA VAL A 108 10.10 -7.72 -17.07
C VAL A 108 8.90 -8.09 -17.93
N ARG A 109 8.37 -7.14 -18.70
CA ARG A 109 7.24 -7.36 -19.61
C ARG A 109 7.49 -8.47 -20.62
N ASN A 110 8.65 -8.45 -21.28
CA ASN A 110 9.03 -9.48 -22.26
C ASN A 110 9.19 -10.87 -21.61
N CYS A 111 9.60 -10.93 -20.33
CA CYS A 111 9.65 -12.17 -19.58
C CYS A 111 8.25 -12.76 -19.33
N LEU A 112 7.28 -11.90 -19.01
CA LEU A 112 5.87 -12.26 -18.81
C LEU A 112 5.22 -12.69 -20.13
N ASP A 113 5.44 -11.94 -21.23
CA ASP A 113 4.93 -12.26 -22.57
C ASP A 113 5.43 -13.62 -23.07
N ALA A 114 6.67 -13.96 -22.74
CA ALA A 114 7.28 -15.25 -23.08
C ALA A 114 6.74 -16.42 -22.21
N GLY A 115 5.83 -16.16 -21.27
CA GLY A 115 5.26 -17.18 -20.38
C GLY A 115 6.28 -17.77 -19.39
N ARG A 116 7.42 -17.11 -19.15
CA ARG A 116 8.45 -17.60 -18.21
C ARG A 116 8.03 -17.48 -16.75
N ILE A 117 7.05 -16.62 -16.47
CA ILE A 117 6.41 -16.45 -15.17
C ILE A 117 4.91 -16.62 -15.39
N ASP A 118 4.31 -17.55 -14.66
CA ASP A 118 2.86 -17.74 -14.66
C ASP A 118 2.17 -16.56 -13.94
N ILE A 119 1.20 -15.95 -14.61
CA ILE A 119 0.51 -14.74 -14.13
C ILE A 119 -0.35 -15.04 -12.90
N SER A 120 -1.03 -16.20 -12.87
CA SER A 120 -1.86 -16.57 -11.72
C SER A 120 -1.00 -16.71 -10.46
N SER A 121 0.11 -17.43 -10.57
CA SER A 121 1.08 -17.61 -9.48
C SER A 121 1.69 -16.29 -9.02
N LEU A 122 2.01 -15.38 -9.95
CA LEU A 122 2.54 -14.06 -9.64
C LEU A 122 1.54 -13.20 -8.86
N LEU A 123 0.28 -13.17 -9.30
CA LEU A 123 -0.79 -12.42 -8.64
C LEU A 123 -1.05 -12.96 -7.23
N THR A 124 -1.14 -14.28 -7.07
CA THR A 124 -1.31 -14.93 -5.76
C THR A 124 -0.15 -14.61 -4.82
N ALA A 125 1.10 -14.78 -5.28
CA ALA A 125 2.28 -14.47 -4.47
C ALA A 125 2.33 -12.98 -4.06
N SER A 126 1.91 -12.07 -4.93
CA SER A 126 1.84 -10.64 -4.64
C SER A 126 0.74 -10.31 -3.61
N PHE A 127 -0.43 -10.94 -3.72
CA PHE A 127 -1.53 -10.79 -2.75
C PHE A 127 -1.13 -11.30 -1.36
N GLU A 128 -0.52 -12.48 -1.28
CA GLU A 128 -0.04 -13.10 -0.03
C GLU A 128 1.16 -12.37 0.60
N ARG A 129 1.66 -11.34 -0.07
CA ARG A 129 2.83 -10.56 0.32
C ARG A 129 4.13 -11.37 0.35
N ASN A 130 4.22 -12.42 -0.46
CA ASN A 130 5.37 -13.30 -0.54
C ASN A 130 6.48 -12.70 -1.43
N GLN A 131 7.13 -11.65 -0.93
CA GLN A 131 8.24 -10.99 -1.63
C GLN A 131 9.40 -11.93 -1.92
N ALA A 132 9.64 -12.92 -1.06
CA ALA A 132 10.72 -13.89 -1.23
C ALA A 132 10.52 -14.73 -2.50
N ALA A 133 9.32 -15.27 -2.71
CA ALA A 133 9.01 -16.06 -3.90
C ALA A 133 9.18 -15.26 -5.19
N ILE A 134 8.66 -14.02 -5.22
CA ILE A 134 8.77 -13.14 -6.38
C ILE A 134 10.24 -12.77 -6.65
N ARG A 135 11.01 -12.47 -5.59
CA ARG A 135 12.43 -12.14 -5.71
C ARG A 135 13.24 -13.31 -6.25
N VAL A 136 13.06 -14.51 -5.70
CA VAL A 136 13.74 -15.73 -6.17
C VAL A 136 13.45 -15.99 -7.64
N LYS A 137 12.18 -15.89 -8.05
CA LYS A 137 11.79 -16.10 -9.45
C LYS A 137 12.38 -15.02 -10.37
N ALA A 138 12.32 -13.75 -9.99
CA ALA A 138 12.90 -12.66 -10.76
C ALA A 138 14.42 -12.82 -10.96
N THR A 139 15.14 -13.20 -9.89
CA THR A 139 16.58 -13.47 -9.95
C THR A 139 16.89 -14.65 -10.88
N HIS A 140 16.11 -15.74 -10.81
CA HIS A 140 16.26 -16.88 -11.73
C HIS A 140 16.07 -16.48 -13.19
N GLU A 141 15.09 -15.62 -13.49
CA GLU A 141 14.82 -15.13 -14.85
C GLU A 141 15.77 -14.03 -15.33
N GLY A 142 16.66 -13.54 -14.45
CA GLY A 142 17.60 -12.46 -14.75
C GLY A 142 16.92 -11.10 -14.93
N ILE A 143 15.80 -10.86 -14.25
CA ILE A 143 15.03 -9.61 -14.32
C ILE A 143 14.99 -8.89 -12.96
N ALA A 144 14.62 -7.61 -12.96
CA ALA A 144 14.58 -6.78 -11.75
C ALA A 144 13.43 -7.22 -10.80
N PRO A 145 13.74 -7.69 -9.57
CA PRO A 145 12.73 -8.13 -8.61
C PRO A 145 11.72 -7.05 -8.23
N ASP A 146 12.20 -5.84 -7.99
CA ASP A 146 11.35 -4.76 -7.46
C ASP A 146 10.39 -4.22 -8.52
N VAL A 147 10.75 -4.29 -9.80
CA VAL A 147 9.86 -3.94 -10.92
C VAL A 147 8.79 -5.01 -11.14
N LEU A 148 9.17 -6.30 -11.08
CA LEU A 148 8.21 -7.40 -11.15
C LEU A 148 7.21 -7.33 -9.98
N TRP A 149 7.73 -7.09 -8.78
CA TRP A 149 6.94 -6.89 -7.57
C TRP A 149 5.95 -5.73 -7.73
N LEU A 150 6.43 -4.54 -8.11
CA LEU A 150 5.60 -3.36 -8.24
C LEU A 150 4.52 -3.53 -9.31
N ALA A 151 4.85 -4.12 -10.46
CA ALA A 151 3.87 -4.39 -11.51
C ALA A 151 2.76 -5.35 -11.03
N ALA A 152 3.13 -6.40 -10.30
CA ALA A 152 2.17 -7.32 -9.71
C ALA A 152 1.34 -6.67 -8.59
N GLU A 153 1.95 -5.85 -7.74
CA GLU A 153 1.30 -5.11 -6.65
C GLU A 153 0.26 -4.12 -7.19
N LEU A 154 0.61 -3.34 -8.22
CA LEU A 154 -0.30 -2.40 -8.88
C LEU A 154 -1.50 -3.10 -9.52
N ALA A 155 -1.32 -4.32 -10.04
CA ALA A 155 -2.40 -5.11 -10.61
C ALA A 155 -3.33 -5.69 -9.54
N VAL A 156 -2.79 -6.19 -8.42
CA VAL A 156 -3.55 -6.94 -7.43
C VAL A 156 -4.05 -6.10 -6.25
N GLY A 157 -3.52 -4.90 -6.04
CA GLY A 157 -3.94 -3.95 -5.00
C GLY A 157 -5.46 -3.70 -4.96
N PRO A 158 -6.13 -3.43 -6.10
CA PRO A 158 -7.59 -3.33 -6.15
C PRO A 158 -8.33 -4.55 -5.58
N ALA A 159 -7.84 -5.76 -5.86
CA ALA A 159 -8.43 -7.00 -5.35
C ALA A 159 -8.23 -7.13 -3.83
N ALA A 160 -7.05 -6.78 -3.32
CA ALA A 160 -6.80 -6.72 -1.88
C ALA A 160 -7.67 -5.67 -1.17
N HIS A 161 -7.91 -4.53 -1.82
CA HIS A 161 -8.81 -3.50 -1.30
C HIS A 161 -10.26 -4.00 -1.19
N VAL A 162 -10.79 -4.62 -2.25
CA VAL A 162 -12.15 -5.19 -2.23
C VAL A 162 -12.24 -6.33 -1.20
N ALA A 163 -11.24 -7.20 -1.13
CA ALA A 163 -11.20 -8.29 -0.16
C ALA A 163 -11.16 -7.82 1.30
N GLN A 164 -10.46 -6.71 1.62
CA GLN A 164 -10.53 -6.18 2.99
C GLN A 164 -11.87 -5.49 3.27
N GLN A 165 -12.53 -4.89 2.27
CA GLN A 165 -13.86 -4.29 2.48
C GLN A 165 -14.92 -5.33 2.84
N THR A 166 -14.87 -6.54 2.25
CA THR A 166 -15.84 -7.60 2.60
C THR A 166 -15.75 -8.02 4.07
N VAL A 167 -14.55 -7.92 4.67
CA VAL A 167 -14.29 -8.33 6.05
C VAL A 167 -14.48 -7.17 7.04
N PHE A 168 -13.96 -5.99 6.72
CA PHE A 168 -13.81 -4.87 7.66
C PHE A 168 -14.77 -3.69 7.42
N ALA A 169 -15.44 -3.67 6.28
CA ALA A 169 -16.46 -2.67 5.95
C ALA A 169 -17.61 -3.32 5.14
N PRO A 170 -18.25 -4.39 5.67
CA PRO A 170 -19.32 -5.08 4.95
C PRO A 170 -20.45 -4.07 4.61
N ARG A 171 -20.95 -4.16 3.37
CA ARG A 171 -21.81 -3.14 2.76
C ARG A 171 -23.02 -2.78 3.64
N GLY A 172 -22.94 -1.66 4.34
CA GLY A 172 -24.03 -1.10 5.15
C GLY A 172 -24.23 -1.76 6.52
N GLU A 173 -23.32 -2.65 6.93
CA GLU A 173 -23.41 -3.35 8.21
C GLU A 173 -22.34 -2.84 9.19
N PRO A 174 -22.67 -2.66 10.48
CA PRO A 174 -21.66 -2.41 11.51
C PRO A 174 -20.67 -3.57 11.58
N LEU A 175 -19.39 -3.25 11.80
CA LEU A 175 -18.37 -4.26 12.02
C LEU A 175 -18.74 -5.15 13.22
N ALA A 176 -18.60 -6.47 13.05
CA ALA A 176 -18.84 -7.42 14.12
C ALA A 176 -18.00 -7.08 15.36
N SER A 177 -18.62 -7.01 16.54
CA SER A 177 -17.95 -6.59 17.78
C SER A 177 -16.73 -7.44 18.14
N THR A 178 -16.75 -8.73 17.79
CA THR A 178 -15.63 -9.66 17.95
C THR A 178 -14.42 -9.25 17.11
N LEU A 179 -14.66 -8.71 15.91
CA LEU A 179 -13.65 -8.25 14.98
C LEU A 179 -13.14 -6.86 15.36
N THR A 180 -14.03 -5.95 15.79
CA THR A 180 -13.65 -4.64 16.36
C THR A 180 -12.69 -4.81 17.53
N GLY A 181 -13.03 -5.63 18.52
CA GLY A 181 -12.15 -5.87 19.66
C GLY A 181 -10.82 -6.54 19.29
N ALA A 182 -10.79 -7.35 18.23
CA ALA A 182 -9.56 -7.96 17.73
C ALA A 182 -8.67 -6.95 16.97
N LEU A 183 -9.26 -6.02 16.23
CA LEU A 183 -8.55 -4.90 15.60
C LEU A 183 -7.95 -3.94 16.63
N ASP A 184 -8.72 -3.57 17.65
CA ASP A 184 -8.24 -2.68 18.72
C ASP A 184 -7.09 -3.31 19.52
N ALA A 185 -7.08 -4.65 19.62
CA ALA A 185 -6.03 -5.43 20.27
C ALA A 185 -4.85 -5.80 19.34
N TRP A 186 -4.85 -5.36 18.08
CA TRP A 186 -3.82 -5.74 17.11
C TRP A 186 -2.42 -5.27 17.54
N PRO A 187 -1.45 -6.17 17.80
CA PRO A 187 -0.21 -5.82 18.49
C PRO A 187 0.89 -5.29 17.57
N HIS A 188 0.63 -5.15 16.27
CA HIS A 188 1.64 -4.80 15.27
C HIS A 188 1.32 -3.47 14.58
N GLY A 189 2.36 -2.79 14.10
CA GLY A 189 2.18 -1.59 13.29
C GLY A 189 2.02 -1.83 11.79
N TYR A 190 2.09 -3.09 11.32
CA TYR A 190 1.67 -3.44 9.96
C TYR A 190 0.17 -3.74 9.91
N CYS A 191 -0.39 -3.74 8.69
CA CYS A 191 -1.82 -3.84 8.44
C CYS A 191 -2.41 -5.17 8.95
N PRO A 192 -3.51 -5.14 9.73
CA PRO A 192 -4.18 -6.35 10.20
C PRO A 192 -4.90 -7.12 9.09
N ALA A 193 -5.19 -6.52 7.93
CA ALA A 193 -5.75 -7.26 6.79
C ALA A 193 -4.65 -8.04 6.04
N CYS A 194 -3.69 -7.33 5.45
CA CYS A 194 -2.77 -7.91 4.47
C CYS A 194 -1.32 -8.01 4.97
N GLY A 195 -0.99 -7.46 6.14
CA GLY A 195 0.37 -7.47 6.67
C GLY A 195 1.35 -6.46 6.03
N SER A 196 0.87 -5.53 5.20
CA SER A 196 1.73 -4.47 4.63
C SER A 196 1.91 -3.29 5.58
N TRP A 197 3.00 -2.53 5.40
CA TRP A 197 3.20 -1.26 6.12
C TRP A 197 2.14 -0.20 5.75
N PRO A 198 1.92 0.80 6.61
CA PRO A 198 1.12 1.96 6.22
C PRO A 198 1.85 2.82 5.18
N ALA A 199 1.09 3.42 4.26
CA ALA A 199 1.59 4.50 3.40
C ALA A 199 1.88 5.76 4.23
N PHE A 200 0.95 6.10 5.11
CA PHE A 200 1.02 7.20 6.07
C PHE A 200 -0.01 7.00 7.19
N ALA A 201 0.07 7.83 8.22
CA ALA A 201 -1.02 8.02 9.17
C ALA A 201 -1.84 9.26 8.77
N GLU A 202 -3.14 9.21 9.02
CA GLU A 202 -4.04 10.35 8.93
C GLU A 202 -4.41 10.81 10.34
N ASP A 203 -4.28 12.10 10.59
CA ASP A 203 -4.75 12.75 11.81
C ASP A 203 -6.04 13.52 11.47
N LEU A 204 -7.17 13.02 11.95
CA LEU A 204 -8.50 13.62 11.79
C LEU A 204 -8.99 14.09 13.15
N ASP A 205 -8.99 15.41 13.35
CA ASP A 205 -9.24 16.04 14.65
C ASP A 205 -8.35 15.46 15.77
N ALA A 206 -8.94 14.76 16.74
CA ALA A 206 -8.25 14.13 17.86
C ALA A 206 -7.95 12.63 17.63
N VAL A 207 -8.28 12.09 16.45
CA VAL A 207 -8.15 10.66 16.13
C VAL A 207 -7.06 10.47 15.08
N SER A 208 -6.12 9.57 15.36
CA SER A 208 -5.08 9.19 14.42
C SER A 208 -5.24 7.74 13.99
N PHE A 209 -5.15 7.47 12.70
CA PHE A 209 -5.20 6.11 12.18
C PHE A 209 -4.19 5.90 11.04
N LEU A 210 -3.74 4.67 10.89
CA LEU A 210 -2.81 4.23 9.85
C LEU A 210 -3.59 3.83 8.59
N ARG A 211 -3.03 4.12 7.41
CA ARG A 211 -3.61 3.74 6.10
C ARG A 211 -2.71 2.77 5.38
N CYS A 212 -3.22 1.58 5.08
CA CYS A 212 -2.41 0.51 4.47
C CYS A 212 -1.98 0.93 3.06
N SER A 213 -0.69 0.76 2.73
CA SER A 213 -0.17 1.08 1.40
C SER A 213 -0.66 0.16 0.28
N PHE A 214 -1.27 -0.98 0.64
CA PHE A 214 -1.64 -2.02 -0.32
C PHE A 214 -3.15 -2.24 -0.41
N CYS A 215 -3.84 -2.55 0.70
CA CYS A 215 -5.28 -2.81 0.69
C CYS A 215 -6.13 -1.62 1.16
N GLY A 216 -5.50 -0.52 1.59
CA GLY A 216 -6.19 0.69 2.04
C GLY A 216 -6.90 0.61 3.40
N LEU A 217 -6.86 -0.54 4.10
CA LEU A 217 -7.47 -0.68 5.42
C LEU A 217 -6.95 0.41 6.36
N GLN A 218 -7.87 0.93 7.17
CA GLN A 218 -7.63 1.85 8.26
C GLN A 218 -7.56 1.11 9.60
N TRP A 219 -6.55 1.39 10.44
CA TRP A 219 -6.48 0.84 11.80
C TRP A 219 -5.75 1.77 12.78
N HIS A 220 -5.93 1.54 14.08
CA HIS A 220 -5.24 2.30 15.13
C HIS A 220 -3.98 1.57 15.59
N LEU A 221 -2.97 2.34 16.00
CA LEU A 221 -1.82 1.80 16.72
C LEU A 221 -2.22 1.67 18.20
N ASN A 222 -2.17 0.46 18.75
CA ASN A 222 -2.63 0.20 20.12
C ASN A 222 -1.52 0.27 21.18
N PHE A 223 -0.29 0.61 20.77
CA PHE A 223 0.85 0.81 21.65
C PHE A 223 1.48 2.17 21.41
N ALA A 224 2.09 2.71 22.47
CA ALA A 224 2.92 3.89 22.36
C ALA A 224 4.33 3.46 21.91
N GLY A 225 4.68 3.71 20.66
CA GLY A 225 6.00 3.37 20.13
C GLY A 225 6.12 3.59 18.62
N CYS A 226 7.27 3.25 18.07
CA CYS A 226 7.49 3.30 16.63
C CYS A 226 6.57 2.31 15.90
N THR A 227 5.82 2.78 14.90
CA THR A 227 4.97 1.92 14.05
C THR A 227 5.73 0.74 13.43
N TYR A 228 7.03 0.89 13.16
CA TYR A 228 7.80 -0.14 12.48
C TYR A 228 8.50 -1.11 13.44
N CYS A 229 9.20 -0.59 14.45
CA CYS A 229 10.01 -1.42 15.36
C CYS A 229 9.44 -1.61 16.77
N GLY A 230 8.31 -1.00 17.09
CA GLY A 230 7.71 -1.10 18.44
C GLY A 230 8.51 -0.42 19.57
N ASN A 231 9.70 0.12 19.29
CA ASN A 231 10.57 0.75 20.27
C ASN A 231 9.91 1.95 20.98
N ASP A 232 10.44 2.25 22.17
CA ASP A 232 10.00 3.29 23.10
C ASP A 232 9.72 4.65 22.41
N PRO A 233 8.60 5.33 22.73
CA PRO A 233 8.29 6.68 22.25
C PRO A 233 9.40 7.71 22.41
N ALA A 234 10.30 7.56 23.38
CA ALA A 234 11.46 8.43 23.57
C ALA A 234 12.44 8.43 22.38
N GLN A 235 12.37 7.42 21.50
CA GLN A 235 13.14 7.36 20.25
C GLN A 235 12.46 8.10 19.09
N LEU A 236 11.25 8.62 19.30
CA LEU A 236 10.46 9.30 18.27
C LEU A 236 10.66 10.82 18.33
N SER A 237 10.83 11.43 17.16
CA SER A 237 10.81 12.88 16.97
C SER A 237 9.92 13.23 15.78
N SER A 238 9.48 14.49 15.68
CA SER A 238 8.71 14.98 14.53
C SER A 238 9.53 16.01 13.75
N ALA A 239 9.40 15.99 12.42
CA ALA A 239 9.95 16.99 11.53
C ALA A 239 8.86 17.48 10.56
N SER A 240 8.89 18.77 10.21
CA SER A 240 7.92 19.41 9.31
C SER A 240 8.66 20.36 8.36
N ILE A 241 8.10 20.58 7.16
CA ILE A 241 8.71 21.45 6.13
C ILE A 241 8.82 22.90 6.59
N ALA A 242 7.83 23.37 7.33
CA ALA A 242 7.79 24.71 7.88
C ALA A 242 7.11 24.71 9.25
N THR A 243 7.43 25.71 10.07
CA THR A 243 6.76 25.96 11.34
C THR A 243 5.26 26.13 11.10
N GLY A 244 4.43 25.34 11.79
CA GLY A 244 2.98 25.37 11.64
C GLY A 244 2.43 24.54 10.48
N SER A 245 3.28 23.82 9.72
CA SER A 245 2.78 22.83 8.76
C SER A 245 1.99 21.74 9.50
N PRO A 246 0.76 21.43 9.06
CA PRO A 246 -0.05 20.41 9.72
C PRO A 246 0.49 18.99 9.46
N HIS A 247 1.19 18.80 8.34
CA HIS A 247 1.83 17.54 8.00
C HIS A 247 3.22 17.44 8.64
N ARG A 248 3.58 16.22 9.05
CA ARG A 248 4.87 15.94 9.68
C ARG A 248 5.39 14.55 9.34
N ALA A 249 6.70 14.39 9.34
CA ALA A 249 7.37 13.10 9.37
C ALA A 249 7.64 12.73 10.83
N GLN A 250 7.11 11.60 11.29
CA GLN A 250 7.51 10.98 12.55
C GLN A 250 8.75 10.12 12.29
N LEU A 251 9.87 10.49 12.91
CA LEU A 251 11.19 9.88 12.73
C LEU A 251 11.51 8.98 13.93
N CYS A 252 12.07 7.79 13.70
CA CYS A 252 12.50 6.89 14.76
C CYS A 252 14.00 6.69 14.74
N ARG A 253 14.73 7.17 15.76
CA ARG A 253 16.18 6.98 15.87
C ARG A 253 16.58 5.53 16.18
N GLY A 254 15.67 4.74 16.75
CA GLY A 254 15.92 3.33 17.06
C GLY A 254 16.10 2.46 15.82
N CYS A 255 15.30 2.70 14.77
CA CYS A 255 15.37 1.93 13.53
C CYS A 255 15.75 2.76 12.29
N GLY A 256 15.86 4.09 12.38
CA GLY A 256 16.14 4.94 11.22
C GLY A 256 14.97 5.03 10.23
N ALA A 257 13.76 4.61 10.63
CA ALA A 257 12.57 4.73 9.79
C ALA A 257 11.82 6.05 10.01
N TYR A 258 11.02 6.46 9.02
CA TYR A 258 10.04 7.52 9.18
C TYR A 258 8.64 7.12 8.70
N LEU A 259 7.62 7.75 9.29
CA LEU A 259 6.21 7.65 8.89
C LEU A 259 5.65 9.05 8.65
N LYS A 260 5.06 9.30 7.48
CA LYS A 260 4.33 10.55 7.24
C LYS A 260 3.02 10.55 8.05
N ARG A 261 2.71 11.69 8.65
CA ARG A 261 1.46 11.97 9.35
C ARG A 261 0.79 13.17 8.70
N LEU A 262 -0.36 12.93 8.10
CA LEU A 262 -1.10 13.90 7.32
C LEU A 262 -2.35 14.31 8.09
N THR A 263 -2.46 15.58 8.49
CA THR A 263 -3.75 16.11 8.95
C THR A 263 -4.73 16.19 7.79
N VAL A 264 -5.91 15.60 7.97
CA VAL A 264 -6.98 15.56 6.95
C VAL A 264 -8.30 16.03 7.55
N THR A 265 -9.22 16.47 6.70
CA THR A 265 -10.59 16.84 7.11
C THR A 265 -11.60 15.71 6.93
N SER A 266 -11.20 14.67 6.21
CA SER A 266 -11.96 13.44 5.97
C SER A 266 -10.99 12.32 5.63
N PRO A 267 -11.30 11.05 5.94
CA PRO A 267 -10.44 9.93 5.54
C PRO A 267 -10.24 9.89 4.01
N THR A 268 -9.00 9.74 3.54
CA THR A 268 -8.71 9.69 2.10
C THR A 268 -9.23 8.37 1.49
N PRO A 269 -10.00 8.36 0.39
CA PRO A 269 -10.36 7.12 -0.29
C PRO A 269 -9.13 6.30 -0.70
N PHE A 270 -9.24 4.97 -0.76
CA PHE A 270 -8.11 4.08 -1.08
C PHE A 270 -7.42 4.48 -2.39
N GLU A 271 -8.23 4.76 -3.41
CA GLU A 271 -7.79 5.12 -4.76
C GLU A 271 -7.00 6.42 -4.79
N LEU A 272 -7.21 7.31 -3.81
CA LEU A 272 -6.58 8.62 -3.71
C LEU A 272 -5.36 8.62 -2.77
N LEU A 273 -5.11 7.54 -2.02
CA LEU A 273 -3.93 7.42 -1.15
C LEU A 273 -2.61 7.70 -1.88
N PRO A 274 -2.37 7.18 -3.11
CA PRO A 274 -1.13 7.50 -3.82
C PRO A 274 -0.97 8.99 -4.10
N ILE A 275 -2.08 9.72 -4.35
CA ILE A 275 -2.05 11.14 -4.65
C ILE A 275 -1.61 11.94 -3.42
N GLU A 276 -2.13 11.60 -2.23
CA GLU A 276 -1.72 12.23 -0.99
C GLU A 276 -0.30 11.85 -0.55
N ASP A 277 0.13 10.61 -0.87
CA ASP A 277 1.52 10.21 -0.70
C ASP A 277 2.45 11.07 -1.57
N LEU A 278 2.11 11.28 -2.85
CA LEU A 278 2.86 12.15 -3.76
C LEU A 278 2.81 13.63 -3.34
N ALA A 279 1.64 14.12 -2.92
CA ALA A 279 1.46 15.52 -2.49
C ALA A 279 2.27 15.87 -1.23
N SER A 280 2.72 14.86 -0.49
CA SER A 280 3.55 15.00 0.72
C SER A 280 5.00 14.56 0.52
N THR A 281 5.48 14.50 -0.72
CA THR A 281 6.86 14.06 -1.07
C THR A 281 7.95 14.89 -0.40
N ASP A 282 7.71 16.16 -0.10
CA ASP A 282 8.68 17.00 0.60
C ASP A 282 9.05 16.42 1.98
N LEU A 283 8.13 15.71 2.64
CA LEU A 283 8.41 15.03 3.91
C LEU A 283 9.33 13.83 3.71
N ASP A 284 9.21 13.14 2.59
CA ASP A 284 10.12 12.05 2.22
C ASP A 284 11.53 12.60 1.97
N ILE A 285 11.65 13.73 1.27
CA ILE A 285 12.92 14.44 1.05
C ILE A 285 13.53 14.88 2.40
N LEU A 286 12.76 15.56 3.25
CA LEU A 286 13.20 16.03 4.56
C LEU A 286 13.71 14.89 5.45
N ALA A 287 13.00 13.75 5.45
CA ALA A 287 13.40 12.57 6.22
C ALA A 287 14.69 11.95 5.66
N ALA A 288 14.81 11.85 4.33
CA ALA A 288 15.99 11.32 3.65
C ALA A 288 17.25 12.17 3.89
N GLU A 289 17.14 13.50 3.84
CA GLU A 289 18.24 14.42 4.16
C GLU A 289 18.74 14.26 5.61
N GLN A 290 17.86 13.83 6.52
CA GLN A 290 18.20 13.51 7.91
C GLN A 290 18.67 12.06 8.11
N GLY A 291 18.77 11.27 7.05
CA GLY A 291 19.25 9.89 7.08
C GLY A 291 18.20 8.86 7.48
N PHE A 292 16.91 9.19 7.37
CA PHE A 292 15.82 8.25 7.61
C PHE A 292 15.29 7.69 6.28
N GLY A 293 14.81 6.44 6.30
CA GLY A 293 14.25 5.77 5.11
C GLY A 293 12.93 5.07 5.41
N ARG A 294 12.18 4.71 4.37
CA ARG A 294 11.07 3.77 4.55
C ARG A 294 11.61 2.34 4.64
N PRO A 295 11.11 1.52 5.58
CA PRO A 295 11.55 0.15 5.70
C PRO A 295 11.07 -0.69 4.52
N SER A 296 11.78 -1.80 4.24
CA SER A 296 11.25 -2.87 3.41
C SER A 296 10.00 -3.49 4.05
N LEU A 297 9.15 -4.11 3.24
CA LEU A 297 7.92 -4.79 3.69
C LEU A 297 8.24 -5.81 4.82
N PRO A 298 7.33 -6.04 5.78
CA PRO A 298 7.53 -7.09 6.77
C PRO A 298 7.71 -8.45 6.10
N ASP A 299 8.71 -9.22 6.56
CA ASP A 299 8.77 -10.64 6.29
C ASP A 299 7.89 -11.37 7.32
N LEU A 300 6.69 -11.74 6.90
CA LEU A 300 5.68 -12.35 7.77
C LEU A 300 5.94 -13.86 8.00
N ASP A 301 6.89 -14.47 7.27
CA ASP A 301 7.33 -15.87 7.44
C ASP A 301 8.69 -15.97 8.14
N GLY A 302 9.43 -14.86 8.19
CA GLY A 302 10.72 -14.77 8.86
C GLY A 302 10.60 -14.65 10.39
N PRO A 303 11.69 -14.87 11.14
CA PRO A 303 11.75 -14.45 12.54
C PRO A 303 11.47 -12.95 12.62
N GLU A 304 10.87 -12.45 13.72
CA GLU A 304 10.65 -11.01 13.94
C GLU A 304 11.96 -10.24 13.75
N ARG A 305 12.16 -9.73 12.54
CA ARG A 305 13.28 -8.87 12.18
C ARG A 305 12.70 -7.50 12.04
N TYR A 306 13.10 -6.61 12.94
CA TYR A 306 12.84 -5.21 12.72
C TYR A 306 13.45 -4.82 11.37
N PRO A 307 12.71 -4.17 10.48
CA PRO A 307 13.06 -4.02 9.06
C PRO A 307 14.34 -3.20 8.80
N CYS A 308 15.09 -2.85 9.83
CA CYS A 308 16.18 -1.88 9.82
C CYS A 308 17.50 -2.40 10.40
N GLU A 309 17.67 -3.71 10.64
CA GLU A 309 18.99 -4.26 11.03
C GLU A 309 20.10 -3.94 10.00
N ASN A 310 19.74 -3.57 8.76
CA ASN A 310 20.68 -3.28 7.67
C ASN A 310 20.98 -1.79 7.40
N VAL A 311 20.49 -0.82 8.19
CA VAL A 311 20.84 0.61 7.96
C VAL A 311 22.24 0.97 8.50
N LYS A 312 22.99 0.00 9.03
CA LYS A 312 24.41 0.14 9.40
C LYS A 312 25.35 -0.54 8.40
N SER A 313 25.35 -0.16 7.13
CA SER A 313 26.48 -0.49 6.24
C SER A 313 26.47 0.30 4.92
N THR A 314 26.79 1.61 4.99
CA THR A 314 27.53 2.35 3.95
C THR A 314 27.75 3.80 4.41
N ARG A 315 28.82 4.01 5.17
CA ARG A 315 29.58 5.26 5.18
C ARG A 315 31.04 4.91 4.99
#